data_AF-A0A2A8CXU7-F1
#
_entry.id   AF-A0A2A8CXU7-F1
#
_cell.length_a   1.000
_cell.length_b   1.000
_cell.length_c   1.000
_cell.angle_alpha   90.00
_cell.angle_beta   90.00
_cell.angle_gamma   90.00
#
_symmetry.space_group_name_H-M   'P 1'
#
loop_
_entity.id
_entity.type
_entity.pdbx_description
1 polymer ?
#
loop_
_entity_poly.entity_id
_entity_poly.type
_entity_poly.pdbx_seq_one_letter_code
_entity_poly.pdbx_strand_id
1 'polypeptide(L)'
;MSTYRSIVDWIQSHQEVVLDIIRVYLGVGLLVRGGLFISQTSGISSLVDMSQFDIASAAIVHYVTFAHLIGGLLLAVGLLTRIAALAQIPVLVGAVFFVHLNEGLLSANQSLEFSALVLFLLVVVFVFGPGRWSADYYVFQTEEEDEVGEMWWRDEEEGMPVGGDGDPVPAGADTKGESGAGVAVAADVDTLPRRTTQEAPTFKTCECGNTVGDPEIIVEPQYGWTSGFFFMLGISAPVKEIVFYCQDCGTIVKRSKDAELRERYRWHTS
;
A
#
# COMPACT_ATOMS: atom_id res chain seq x y z
N MET A 1 7.71 2.66 -35.26
CA MET A 1 7.89 1.42 -34.47
C MET A 1 8.32 1.70 -33.04
N SER A 2 9.25 2.62 -32.76
CA SER A 2 9.66 2.99 -31.38
C SER A 2 8.48 3.25 -30.45
N THR A 3 7.53 4.10 -30.86
CA THR A 3 6.33 4.47 -30.09
C THR A 3 5.49 3.27 -29.64
N TYR A 4 5.39 2.22 -30.47
CA TYR A 4 4.66 1.00 -30.11
C TYR A 4 5.38 0.23 -29.00
N ARG A 5 6.70 0.08 -29.11
CA ARG A 5 7.50 -0.59 -28.06
C ARG A 5 7.40 0.17 -26.75
N SER A 6 7.67 1.48 -26.75
CA SER A 6 7.58 2.29 -25.52
C SER A 6 6.19 2.28 -24.85
N ILE A 7 5.10 2.10 -25.61
CA ILE A 7 3.76 1.91 -25.03
C ILE A 7 3.62 0.52 -24.42
N VAL A 8 4.08 -0.54 -25.08
CA VAL A 8 4.06 -1.91 -24.54
C VAL A 8 4.96 -2.04 -23.30
N ASP A 9 6.18 -1.50 -23.35
CA ASP A 9 7.15 -1.49 -22.26
C ASP A 9 6.60 -0.70 -21.04
N TRP A 10 5.86 0.40 -21.29
CA TRP A 10 5.16 1.15 -20.25
C TRP A 10 3.98 0.35 -19.65
N ILE A 11 3.14 -0.28 -20.47
CA ILE A 11 2.03 -1.14 -19.99
C ILE A 11 2.57 -2.31 -19.16
N GLN A 12 3.67 -2.95 -19.59
CA GLN A 12 4.30 -4.05 -18.85
C GLN A 12 4.87 -3.62 -17.50
N SER A 13 5.40 -2.40 -17.38
CA SER A 13 5.88 -1.83 -16.11
C SER A 13 4.77 -1.28 -15.21
N HIS A 14 3.54 -1.12 -15.70
CA HIS A 14 2.41 -0.49 -14.99
C HIS A 14 1.15 -1.39 -14.92
N GLN A 15 1.28 -2.71 -15.09
CA GLN A 15 0.13 -3.66 -15.12
C GLN A 15 -0.77 -3.54 -13.88
N GLU A 16 -0.17 -3.37 -12.71
CA GLU A 16 -0.87 -3.19 -11.44
C GLU A 16 -1.70 -1.90 -11.44
N VAL A 17 -1.13 -0.79 -11.91
CA VAL A 17 -1.82 0.52 -12.01
C VAL A 17 -3.00 0.43 -12.98
N VAL A 18 -2.89 -0.35 -14.05
CA VAL A 18 -4.02 -0.61 -14.96
C VAL A 18 -5.13 -1.40 -14.25
N LEU A 19 -4.79 -2.40 -13.44
CA LEU A 19 -5.76 -3.14 -12.62
C LEU A 19 -6.39 -2.24 -11.53
N ASP A 20 -5.60 -1.41 -10.86
CA ASP A 20 -6.07 -0.43 -9.86
C ASP A 20 -7.07 0.56 -10.50
N ILE A 21 -6.80 1.09 -11.70
CA ILE A 21 -7.71 1.97 -12.46
C ILE A 21 -9.02 1.25 -12.84
N ILE A 22 -8.93 0.02 -13.35
CA ILE A 22 -10.10 -0.81 -13.67
C ILE A 22 -10.95 -1.06 -12.41
N ARG A 23 -10.30 -1.41 -11.29
CA ARG A 23 -10.94 -1.68 -10.00
C ARG A 23 -11.70 -0.45 -9.49
N VAL A 24 -11.09 0.74 -9.54
CA VAL A 24 -11.74 2.02 -9.17
C VAL A 24 -12.95 2.31 -10.06
N TYR A 25 -12.81 2.16 -11.38
CA TYR A 25 -13.91 2.38 -12.32
C TYR A 25 -15.10 1.45 -12.07
N LEU A 26 -14.85 0.14 -11.88
CA LEU A 26 -15.89 -0.84 -11.55
C LEU A 26 -16.57 -0.50 -10.21
N GLY A 27 -15.80 -0.21 -9.16
CA GLY A 27 -16.33 0.06 -7.83
C GLY A 27 -17.25 1.29 -7.81
N VAL A 28 -16.82 2.38 -8.44
CA VAL A 28 -17.65 3.59 -8.60
C VAL A 28 -18.90 3.31 -9.45
N GLY A 29 -18.78 2.59 -10.57
CA GLY A 29 -19.91 2.23 -11.42
C GLY A 29 -20.96 1.38 -10.71
N LEU A 30 -20.53 0.40 -9.90
CA LEU A 30 -21.39 -0.45 -9.10
C LEU A 30 -22.05 0.31 -7.94
N LEU A 31 -21.32 1.21 -7.28
CA LEU A 31 -21.87 2.09 -6.24
C LEU A 31 -22.97 3.01 -6.81
N VAL A 32 -22.73 3.63 -7.96
CA VAL A 32 -23.75 4.44 -8.67
C VAL A 32 -24.96 3.59 -9.05
N ARG A 33 -24.76 2.35 -9.54
CA ARG A 33 -25.85 1.41 -9.82
C ARG A 33 -26.67 1.06 -8.57
N GLY A 34 -26.04 0.88 -7.41
CA GLY A 34 -26.72 0.67 -6.13
C GLY A 34 -27.59 1.86 -5.70
N GLY A 35 -27.06 3.08 -5.85
CA GLY A 35 -27.81 4.31 -5.57
C GLY A 35 -29.05 4.47 -6.47
N LEU A 36 -28.89 4.24 -7.78
CA LEU A 36 -30.00 4.25 -8.74
C LEU A 36 -31.05 3.17 -8.44
N PHE A 37 -30.62 1.97 -8.00
CA PHE A 37 -31.52 0.89 -7.65
C PHE A 37 -32.43 1.26 -6.45
N ILE A 38 -31.87 1.86 -5.39
CA ILE A 38 -32.68 2.41 -4.27
C ILE A 38 -33.67 3.46 -4.76
N SER A 39 -33.23 4.39 -5.62
CA SER A 39 -34.11 5.44 -6.15
C SER A 39 -35.28 4.88 -6.97
N GLN A 40 -35.08 3.76 -7.66
CA GLN A 40 -36.12 3.15 -8.50
C GLN A 40 -37.03 2.20 -7.69
N THR A 41 -36.48 1.42 -6.76
CA THR A 41 -37.27 0.54 -5.86
C THR A 41 -38.16 1.33 -4.90
N SER A 42 -37.68 2.47 -4.38
CA SER A 42 -38.43 3.28 -3.41
C SER A 42 -39.69 3.95 -3.97
N GLY A 43 -39.81 4.10 -5.31
CA GLY A 43 -41.06 4.50 -5.94
C GLY A 43 -42.11 3.39 -5.94
N ILE A 44 -41.70 2.12 -6.12
CA ILE A 44 -42.59 0.97 -6.31
C ILE A 44 -43.27 0.55 -4.99
N SER A 45 -42.57 0.66 -3.85
CA SER A 45 -43.13 0.30 -2.54
C SER A 45 -44.33 1.16 -2.10
N SER A 46 -44.57 2.31 -2.76
CA SER A 46 -45.75 3.16 -2.52
C SER A 46 -47.03 2.67 -3.21
N LEU A 47 -46.94 1.67 -4.09
CA LEU A 47 -48.03 1.22 -4.99
C LEU A 47 -48.36 -0.28 -4.87
N VAL A 48 -47.64 -1.05 -4.07
CA VAL A 48 -47.78 -2.51 -3.95
C VAL A 48 -48.44 -2.85 -2.61
N ASP A 49 -49.58 -3.55 -2.67
CA ASP A 49 -50.27 -4.07 -1.48
C ASP A 49 -49.43 -5.13 -0.75
N MET A 50 -49.47 -5.12 0.58
CA MET A 50 -48.56 -5.91 1.41
C MET A 50 -48.86 -7.42 1.39
N SER A 51 -49.98 -7.83 0.77
CA SER A 51 -50.45 -9.21 0.64
C SER A 51 -49.66 -10.09 -0.36
N GLN A 52 -48.70 -9.52 -1.10
CA GLN A 52 -47.92 -10.23 -2.13
C GLN A 52 -46.38 -10.20 -1.91
N PHE A 53 -45.90 -9.68 -0.78
CA PHE A 53 -44.46 -9.66 -0.48
C PHE A 53 -43.94 -11.04 -0.01
N ASP A 54 -43.39 -11.82 -0.93
CA ASP A 54 -42.54 -12.96 -0.59
C ASP A 54 -41.23 -12.47 0.08
N ILE A 55 -40.92 -13.05 1.24
CA ILE A 55 -39.71 -12.78 2.03
C ILE A 55 -38.45 -13.02 1.19
N ALA A 56 -38.43 -14.03 0.31
CA ALA A 56 -37.29 -14.29 -0.55
C ALA A 56 -37.03 -13.15 -1.54
N SER A 57 -38.10 -12.59 -2.14
CA SER A 57 -37.99 -11.43 -3.03
C SER A 57 -37.41 -10.20 -2.32
N ALA A 58 -37.87 -9.92 -1.10
CA ALA A 58 -37.36 -8.84 -0.28
C ALA A 58 -35.88 -9.04 0.10
N ALA A 59 -35.49 -10.27 0.48
CA ALA A 59 -34.10 -10.60 0.80
C ALA A 59 -33.16 -10.38 -0.39
N ILE A 60 -33.57 -10.79 -1.61
CA ILE A 60 -32.80 -10.58 -2.84
C ILE A 60 -32.61 -9.09 -3.13
N VAL A 61 -33.67 -8.27 -3.05
CA VAL A 61 -33.58 -6.82 -3.29
C VAL A 61 -32.61 -6.14 -2.32
N HIS A 62 -32.65 -6.48 -1.03
CA HIS A 62 -31.71 -5.93 -0.06
C HIS A 62 -30.27 -6.41 -0.30
N TYR A 63 -30.06 -7.70 -0.57
CA TYR A 63 -28.75 -8.24 -0.90
C TYR A 63 -28.12 -7.57 -2.13
N VAL A 64 -28.87 -7.44 -3.23
CA VAL A 64 -28.43 -6.75 -4.45
C VAL A 64 -28.07 -5.29 -4.17
N THR A 65 -28.84 -4.61 -3.32
CA THR A 65 -28.58 -3.22 -2.91
C THR A 65 -27.26 -3.09 -2.13
N PHE A 66 -27.07 -3.91 -1.09
CA PHE A 66 -25.86 -3.86 -0.26
C PHE A 66 -24.61 -4.34 -1.00
N ALA A 67 -24.71 -5.34 -1.87
CA ALA A 67 -23.59 -5.82 -2.69
C ALA A 67 -23.08 -4.75 -3.68
N HIS A 68 -23.99 -3.97 -4.27
CA HIS A 68 -23.61 -2.83 -5.11
C HIS A 68 -23.02 -1.67 -4.32
N LEU A 69 -23.65 -1.24 -3.22
CA LEU A 69 -23.18 -0.09 -2.44
C LEU A 69 -21.92 -0.38 -1.62
N ILE A 70 -21.99 -1.35 -0.69
CA ILE A 70 -20.90 -1.67 0.23
C ILE A 70 -19.77 -2.34 -0.54
N GLY A 71 -20.10 -3.33 -1.38
CA GLY A 71 -19.12 -3.96 -2.26
C GLY A 71 -18.50 -2.98 -3.26
N GLY A 72 -19.29 -2.07 -3.85
CA GLY A 72 -18.77 -1.07 -4.80
C GLY A 72 -17.79 -0.10 -4.15
N LEU A 73 -18.09 0.36 -2.93
CA LEU A 73 -17.20 1.18 -2.11
C LEU A 73 -15.91 0.43 -1.74
N LEU A 74 -16.03 -0.80 -1.24
CA LEU A 74 -14.90 -1.68 -0.91
C LEU A 74 -13.99 -1.90 -2.12
N LEU A 75 -14.56 -2.23 -3.28
CA LEU A 75 -13.81 -2.43 -4.52
C LEU A 75 -13.11 -1.14 -4.96
N ALA A 76 -13.79 0.02 -4.91
CA ALA A 76 -13.18 1.30 -5.30
C ALA A 76 -11.98 1.67 -4.40
N VAL A 77 -12.16 1.60 -3.08
CA VAL A 77 -11.10 1.85 -2.08
C VAL A 77 -9.98 0.82 -2.17
N GLY A 78 -10.27 -0.39 -2.66
CA GLY A 78 -9.32 -1.49 -2.71
C GLY A 78 -9.19 -2.22 -1.38
N LEU A 79 -10.30 -2.42 -0.66
CA LEU A 79 -10.35 -3.13 0.62
C LEU A 79 -11.24 -4.38 0.49
N LEU A 80 -10.78 -5.51 1.05
CA LEU A 80 -11.37 -6.84 0.92
C LEU A 80 -11.72 -7.18 -0.54
N THR A 81 -10.84 -6.78 -1.48
CA THR A 81 -11.13 -6.71 -2.93
C THR A 81 -11.69 -8.00 -3.53
N ARG A 82 -11.09 -9.15 -3.20
CA ARG A 82 -11.58 -10.48 -3.63
C ARG A 82 -12.97 -10.81 -3.09
N ILE A 83 -13.26 -10.43 -1.84
CA ILE A 83 -14.57 -10.69 -1.21
C ILE A 83 -15.63 -9.74 -1.78
N ALA A 84 -15.28 -8.47 -2.02
CA ALA A 84 -16.14 -7.49 -2.67
C ALA A 84 -16.53 -7.93 -4.10
N ALA A 85 -15.55 -8.34 -4.92
CA ALA A 85 -15.81 -8.88 -6.25
C ALA A 85 -16.64 -10.17 -6.21
N LEU A 86 -16.33 -11.10 -5.28
CA LEU A 86 -17.09 -12.35 -5.10
C LEU A 86 -18.55 -12.10 -4.69
N ALA A 87 -18.83 -11.06 -3.90
CA ALA A 87 -20.20 -10.67 -3.55
C ALA A 87 -20.98 -10.07 -4.74
N GLN A 88 -20.29 -9.56 -5.76
CA GLN A 88 -20.89 -8.90 -6.93
C GLN A 88 -21.08 -9.85 -8.11
N ILE A 89 -20.22 -10.87 -8.26
CA ILE A 89 -20.30 -11.87 -9.34
C ILE A 89 -21.69 -12.55 -9.41
N PRO A 90 -22.29 -13.09 -8.33
CA PRO A 90 -23.64 -13.66 -8.36
C PRO A 90 -24.72 -12.67 -8.81
N VAL A 91 -24.57 -11.39 -8.45
CA VAL A 91 -25.51 -10.33 -8.79
C VAL A 91 -25.45 -9.98 -10.28
N LEU A 92 -24.25 -9.86 -10.86
CA LEU A 92 -24.11 -9.60 -12.30
C LEU A 92 -24.37 -10.85 -13.16
N VAL A 93 -24.06 -12.05 -12.68
CA VAL A 93 -24.53 -13.30 -13.29
C VAL A 93 -26.07 -13.31 -13.33
N GLY A 94 -26.73 -13.00 -12.21
CA GLY A 94 -28.19 -12.86 -12.17
C GLY A 94 -28.73 -11.84 -13.17
N ALA A 95 -28.11 -10.65 -13.24
CA ALA A 95 -28.48 -9.61 -14.20
C ALA A 95 -28.29 -10.03 -15.66
N VAL A 96 -27.17 -10.68 -16.01
CA VAL A 96 -26.92 -11.15 -17.39
C VAL A 96 -27.92 -12.23 -17.77
N PHE A 97 -28.06 -13.29 -16.96
CA PHE A 97 -28.84 -14.47 -17.34
C PHE A 97 -30.36 -14.29 -17.23
N PHE A 98 -30.89 -13.59 -16.21
CA PHE A 98 -32.34 -13.46 -16.02
C PHE A 98 -32.95 -12.18 -16.59
N VAL A 99 -32.19 -11.09 -16.68
CA VAL A 99 -32.68 -9.82 -17.27
C VAL A 99 -32.26 -9.74 -18.73
N HIS A 100 -30.96 -9.62 -18.99
CA HIS A 100 -30.47 -9.17 -20.29
C HIS A 100 -30.52 -10.22 -21.41
N LEU A 101 -30.48 -11.53 -21.11
CA LEU A 101 -30.70 -12.56 -22.15
C LEU A 101 -32.05 -12.42 -22.87
N ASN A 102 -33.08 -11.88 -22.20
CA ASN A 102 -34.39 -11.63 -22.80
C ASN A 102 -34.41 -10.39 -23.71
N GLU A 103 -33.45 -9.47 -23.57
CA GLU A 103 -33.30 -8.28 -24.41
C GLU A 103 -32.46 -8.54 -25.68
N GLY A 104 -31.60 -9.58 -25.63
CA GLY A 104 -30.79 -10.04 -26.76
C GLY A 104 -29.43 -9.34 -26.91
N LEU A 105 -28.57 -9.95 -27.74
CA LEU A 105 -27.31 -9.34 -28.21
C LEU A 105 -27.61 -8.22 -29.20
N LEU A 106 -26.80 -7.15 -29.19
CA LEU A 106 -26.97 -5.95 -30.00
C LEU A 106 -28.37 -5.30 -29.88
N SER A 107 -28.99 -5.41 -28.70
CA SER A 107 -30.20 -4.65 -28.36
C SER A 107 -29.92 -3.14 -28.42
N ALA A 108 -30.95 -2.32 -28.63
CA ALA A 108 -30.79 -0.86 -28.79
C ALA A 108 -30.19 -0.14 -27.56
N ASN A 109 -30.11 -0.80 -26.40
CA ASN A 109 -29.48 -0.29 -25.17
C ASN A 109 -28.07 -0.87 -24.91
N GLN A 110 -27.57 -1.80 -25.73
CA GLN A 110 -26.30 -2.55 -25.52
C GLN A 110 -26.14 -3.15 -24.10
N SER A 111 -27.26 -3.45 -23.47
CA SER A 111 -27.40 -3.72 -22.03
C SER A 111 -26.76 -5.05 -21.61
N LEU A 112 -26.90 -6.08 -22.44
CA LEU A 112 -26.26 -7.39 -22.29
C LEU A 112 -24.74 -7.27 -22.40
N GLU A 113 -24.24 -6.64 -23.46
CA GLU A 113 -22.80 -6.48 -23.75
C GLU A 113 -22.08 -5.73 -22.62
N PHE A 114 -22.64 -4.61 -22.15
CA PHE A 114 -22.08 -3.87 -21.03
C PHE A 114 -22.08 -4.71 -19.74
N SER A 115 -23.19 -5.39 -19.43
CA SER A 115 -23.29 -6.22 -18.22
C SER A 115 -22.33 -7.41 -18.24
N ALA A 116 -22.12 -8.04 -19.40
CA ALA A 116 -21.15 -9.12 -19.59
C ALA A 116 -19.70 -8.61 -19.49
N LEU A 117 -19.41 -7.41 -20.00
CA LEU A 117 -18.09 -6.76 -19.87
C LEU A 117 -17.76 -6.43 -18.41
N VAL A 118 -18.71 -5.86 -17.65
CA VAL A 118 -18.50 -5.57 -16.22
C VAL A 118 -18.33 -6.86 -15.41
N LEU A 119 -19.10 -7.91 -15.70
CA LEU A 119 -18.92 -9.24 -15.10
C LEU A 119 -17.54 -9.84 -15.42
N PHE A 120 -17.08 -9.77 -16.66
CA PHE A 120 -15.74 -10.22 -17.06
C PHE A 120 -14.64 -9.47 -16.32
N LEU A 121 -14.72 -8.13 -16.25
CA LEU A 121 -13.73 -7.31 -15.54
C LEU A 121 -13.75 -7.55 -14.02
N LEU A 122 -14.90 -7.85 -13.41
CA LEU A 122 -14.94 -8.32 -12.01
C LEU A 122 -14.25 -9.67 -11.80
N VAL A 123 -14.38 -10.61 -12.74
CA VAL A 123 -13.65 -11.89 -12.68
C VAL A 123 -12.14 -11.67 -12.83
N VAL A 124 -11.71 -10.74 -13.69
CA VAL A 124 -10.31 -10.32 -13.77
C VAL A 124 -9.83 -9.76 -12.42
N VAL A 125 -10.53 -8.78 -11.83
CA VAL A 125 -10.18 -8.23 -10.51
C VAL A 125 -10.17 -9.29 -9.40
N PHE A 126 -11.11 -10.25 -9.43
CA PHE A 126 -11.14 -11.36 -8.47
C PHE A 126 -9.90 -12.27 -8.57
N VAL A 127 -9.50 -12.64 -9.79
CA VAL A 127 -8.34 -13.51 -10.04
C VAL A 127 -7.01 -12.82 -9.73
N PHE A 128 -6.78 -11.64 -10.33
CA PHE A 128 -5.52 -10.90 -10.14
C PHE A 128 -5.42 -10.24 -8.74
N GLY A 129 -6.54 -10.01 -8.06
CA GLY A 129 -6.56 -9.57 -6.67
C GLY A 129 -6.41 -8.05 -6.51
N PRO A 130 -5.86 -7.59 -5.37
CA PRO A 130 -6.03 -6.19 -4.96
C PRO A 130 -5.38 -5.14 -5.87
N GLY A 131 -4.15 -5.37 -6.34
CA GLY A 131 -3.28 -4.33 -6.92
C GLY A 131 -2.40 -3.64 -5.86
N ARG A 132 -1.29 -3.03 -6.29
CA ARG A 132 -0.30 -2.40 -5.37
C ARG A 132 -0.74 -1.04 -4.82
N TRP A 133 -1.81 -0.44 -5.35
CA TRP A 133 -2.46 0.76 -4.81
C TRP A 133 -3.81 0.44 -4.13
N SER A 134 -3.95 -0.78 -3.61
CA SER A 134 -5.08 -1.20 -2.78
C SER A 134 -4.87 -0.85 -1.31
N ALA A 135 -5.96 -0.64 -0.57
CA ALA A 135 -5.91 -0.60 0.89
C ALA A 135 -5.50 -1.96 1.49
N ASP A 136 -5.90 -3.07 0.86
CA ASP A 136 -5.50 -4.43 1.23
C ASP A 136 -3.96 -4.56 1.35
N TYR A 137 -3.20 -4.01 0.39
CA TYR A 137 -1.74 -4.06 0.37
C TYR A 137 -1.11 -3.35 1.59
N TYR A 138 -1.70 -2.25 2.06
CA TYR A 138 -1.19 -1.51 3.22
C TYR A 138 -1.67 -2.06 4.57
N VAL A 139 -2.72 -2.88 4.60
CA VAL A 139 -3.25 -3.47 5.84
C VAL A 139 -2.59 -4.82 6.12
N PHE A 140 -2.52 -5.70 5.12
CA PHE A 140 -2.16 -7.12 5.31
C PHE A 140 -0.68 -7.47 5.08
N GLN A 141 0.19 -6.50 4.76
CA GLN A 141 1.65 -6.75 4.66
C GLN A 141 2.43 -6.48 5.95
N THR A 142 1.80 -5.92 6.98
CA THR A 142 2.50 -5.51 8.22
C THR A 142 2.88 -6.68 9.14
N GLU A 143 2.37 -7.88 8.89
CA GLU A 143 2.43 -9.00 9.85
C GLU A 143 3.58 -9.99 9.57
N GLU A 144 4.12 -10.06 8.34
CA GLU A 144 5.18 -11.02 7.98
C GLU A 144 6.60 -10.65 8.50
N GLU A 145 6.90 -9.37 8.78
CA GLU A 145 8.21 -8.99 9.33
C GLU A 145 8.33 -9.30 10.84
N ASP A 146 7.23 -9.36 11.59
CA ASP A 146 7.23 -9.62 13.03
C ASP A 146 7.36 -11.13 13.37
N GLU A 147 6.67 -12.04 12.65
CA GLU A 147 6.77 -13.49 12.92
C GLU A 147 8.18 -14.07 12.65
N VAL A 148 8.90 -13.53 11.67
CA VAL A 148 10.29 -13.96 11.38
C VAL A 148 11.25 -13.48 12.48
N GLY A 149 10.93 -12.38 13.17
CA GLY A 149 11.69 -11.90 14.32
C GLY A 149 11.58 -12.79 15.56
N GLU A 150 10.48 -13.53 15.72
CA GLU A 150 10.25 -14.38 16.90
C GLU A 150 10.93 -15.77 16.82
N MET A 151 11.35 -16.26 15.64
CA MET A 151 11.96 -17.61 15.49
C MET A 151 13.40 -17.78 16.06
N TRP A 152 13.81 -16.94 17.01
CA TRP A 152 15.14 -16.95 17.64
C TRP A 152 15.42 -18.12 18.59
N TRP A 153 14.44 -18.99 18.88
CA TRP A 153 14.56 -20.06 19.88
C TRP A 153 15.04 -21.42 19.34
N ARG A 154 15.46 -21.54 18.08
CA ARG A 154 15.64 -22.85 17.41
C ARG A 154 17.06 -23.44 17.44
N ASP A 155 18.07 -22.69 17.88
CA ASP A 155 19.49 -23.08 17.69
C ASP A 155 20.12 -23.88 18.85
N GLU A 156 19.35 -24.27 19.88
CA GLU A 156 19.84 -25.13 20.97
C GLU A 156 19.01 -26.43 21.12
N GLU A 157 19.72 -27.53 21.37
CA GLU A 157 19.22 -28.90 21.66
C GLU A 157 18.48 -29.69 20.55
N GLU A 158 19.23 -30.20 19.57
CA GLU A 158 19.23 -31.65 19.20
C GLU A 158 20.46 -31.94 18.32
N GLY A 159 21.07 -33.15 18.37
CA GLY A 159 22.41 -33.34 17.79
C GLY A 159 22.78 -34.73 17.26
N MET A 160 24.08 -34.85 16.91
CA MET A 160 24.80 -36.06 16.45
C MET A 160 24.75 -36.39 14.92
N PRO A 161 25.71 -37.17 14.33
CA PRO A 161 26.84 -36.49 13.64
C PRO A 161 27.41 -37.17 12.35
N VAL A 162 28.52 -36.58 11.84
CA VAL A 162 29.59 -37.16 10.96
C VAL A 162 29.27 -37.39 9.45
N GLY A 163 30.21 -36.93 8.61
CA GLY A 163 30.36 -37.29 7.19
C GLY A 163 30.19 -36.11 6.22
N GLY A 164 31.19 -35.62 5.48
CA GLY A 164 32.62 -35.97 5.44
C GLY A 164 33.06 -36.58 4.10
N ASP A 165 33.36 -35.72 3.12
CA ASP A 165 34.14 -35.92 1.86
C ASP A 165 34.10 -34.52 1.15
N GLY A 166 35.20 -33.78 0.97
CA GLY A 166 36.07 -33.78 -0.23
C GLY A 166 35.54 -32.82 -1.32
N ASP A 167 36.26 -31.85 -1.89
CA ASP A 167 37.66 -31.41 -1.76
C ASP A 167 37.80 -29.89 -2.16
N PRO A 168 38.99 -29.23 -2.27
CA PRO A 168 39.14 -27.82 -1.88
C PRO A 168 39.12 -26.73 -2.98
N VAL A 169 38.96 -25.47 -2.53
CA VAL A 169 39.38 -24.24 -3.24
C VAL A 169 40.49 -23.54 -2.43
N PRO A 170 41.69 -23.25 -2.99
CA PRO A 170 42.87 -22.90 -2.18
C PRO A 170 43.24 -21.40 -2.09
N ALA A 171 43.61 -21.01 -0.86
CA ALA A 171 44.75 -20.15 -0.48
C ALA A 171 44.81 -18.63 -0.78
N GLY A 172 45.50 -17.90 0.12
CA GLY A 172 45.67 -16.43 0.16
C GLY A 172 45.05 -15.83 1.43
N ALA A 173 45.70 -15.72 2.60
CA ALA A 173 47.09 -15.38 2.96
C ALA A 173 47.46 -13.94 2.55
N ASP A 174 48.07 -13.07 3.37
CA ASP A 174 48.55 -13.15 4.77
C ASP A 174 47.80 -12.11 5.67
N THR A 175 48.10 -11.72 6.93
CA THR A 175 49.32 -11.73 7.78
C THR A 175 49.03 -11.78 9.29
N LYS A 176 50.06 -12.11 10.09
CA LYS A 176 50.51 -11.54 11.39
C LYS A 176 49.51 -10.72 12.25
N GLY A 177 49.47 -10.85 13.58
CA GLY A 177 50.26 -11.69 14.50
C GLY A 177 50.42 -11.03 15.90
N GLU A 178 50.72 -11.84 16.93
CA GLU A 178 51.34 -11.47 18.22
C GLU A 178 50.80 -10.20 18.94
N SER A 179 49.94 -10.29 19.96
CA SER A 179 50.29 -10.63 21.37
C SER A 179 49.18 -10.06 22.31
N GLY A 180 49.04 -10.36 23.61
CA GLY A 180 49.71 -11.31 24.49
C GLY A 180 49.58 -10.88 25.97
N ALA A 181 48.90 -11.68 26.81
CA ALA A 181 48.60 -11.45 28.25
C ALA A 181 47.71 -10.21 28.60
N GLY A 182 47.02 -10.14 29.74
CA GLY A 182 46.68 -11.23 30.69
C GLY A 182 46.29 -10.80 32.12
N VAL A 183 45.22 -11.42 32.66
CA VAL A 183 44.91 -11.64 34.10
C VAL A 183 44.39 -10.44 34.95
N ALA A 184 43.61 -10.78 36.01
CA ALA A 184 42.97 -9.96 37.06
C ALA A 184 41.69 -9.18 36.63
N VAL A 185 40.45 -9.40 37.09
CA VAL A 185 39.78 -9.99 38.31
C VAL A 185 39.36 -8.94 39.37
N ALA A 186 38.03 -8.77 39.50
CA ALA A 186 37.26 -8.11 40.59
C ALA A 186 37.52 -6.59 40.82
N ALA A 187 36.58 -5.77 41.32
CA ALA A 187 35.24 -5.99 41.89
C ALA A 187 34.30 -4.79 41.59
N ASP A 188 33.04 -4.85 42.05
CA ASP A 188 32.01 -3.81 41.95
C ASP A 188 32.36 -2.48 42.68
N VAL A 189 31.72 -1.37 42.26
CA VAL A 189 30.83 -0.53 43.11
C VAL A 189 30.30 0.72 42.36
N ASP A 190 29.03 1.05 42.66
CA ASP A 190 28.26 2.29 42.47
C ASP A 190 28.02 2.99 41.11
N THR A 191 26.74 2.93 40.75
CA THR A 191 25.82 4.04 40.41
C THR A 191 26.37 5.42 39.99
N LEU A 192 26.00 5.85 38.77
CA LEU A 192 25.45 7.17 38.39
C LEU A 192 25.02 7.10 36.89
N PRO A 193 24.10 7.97 36.40
CA PRO A 193 23.45 7.76 35.09
C PRO A 193 24.38 8.07 33.91
N ARG A 194 24.44 7.14 32.94
CA ARG A 194 25.25 7.24 31.72
C ARG A 194 24.68 8.29 30.74
N ARG A 195 25.01 9.56 30.98
CA ARG A 195 24.83 10.63 29.99
C ARG A 195 25.81 10.45 28.83
N THR A 196 25.46 11.05 27.68
CA THR A 196 26.33 11.28 26.51
C THR A 196 27.07 10.07 25.93
N THR A 197 26.44 9.42 24.96
CA THR A 197 26.95 9.47 23.57
C THR A 197 25.84 9.99 22.66
N GLN A 198 25.67 11.31 22.63
CA GLN A 198 24.91 11.95 21.55
C GLN A 198 25.78 11.86 20.30
N GLU A 199 25.34 11.13 19.29
CA GLU A 199 26.16 10.91 18.10
C GLU A 199 26.42 12.25 17.40
N ALA A 200 27.68 12.67 17.38
CA ALA A 200 28.08 13.97 16.86
C ALA A 200 27.79 13.99 15.35
N PRO A 201 26.87 14.85 14.86
CA PRO A 201 26.49 14.84 13.46
C PRO A 201 27.72 15.17 12.60
N THR A 202 28.07 14.26 11.70
CA THR A 202 29.16 14.43 10.75
C THR A 202 28.78 15.47 9.69
N PHE A 203 28.90 16.74 10.06
CA PHE A 203 28.72 17.88 9.16
C PHE A 203 29.69 17.75 7.98
N LYS A 204 29.16 17.42 6.80
CA LYS A 204 29.92 17.45 5.56
C LYS A 204 29.87 18.86 5.01
N THR A 205 31.01 19.56 4.97
CA THR A 205 31.19 20.72 4.09
C THR A 205 30.85 20.32 2.65
N CYS A 206 30.08 21.13 1.93
CA CYS A 206 29.94 20.94 0.48
C CYS A 206 31.24 21.33 -0.26
N GLU A 207 31.32 21.07 -1.56
CA GLU A 207 32.50 21.42 -2.37
C GLU A 207 32.75 22.95 -2.46
N CYS A 208 31.72 23.78 -2.21
CA CYS A 208 31.86 25.23 -2.07
C CYS A 208 32.45 25.67 -0.71
N GLY A 209 32.59 24.76 0.25
CA GLY A 209 33.03 25.02 1.63
C GLY A 209 31.89 25.26 2.63
N ASN A 210 30.68 25.56 2.16
CA ASN A 210 29.54 25.97 2.98
C ASN A 210 29.07 24.84 3.95
N THR A 211 28.50 25.26 5.07
CA THR A 211 28.12 24.45 6.24
C THR A 211 26.70 24.76 6.71
N VAL A 212 26.15 23.94 7.62
CA VAL A 212 24.77 24.12 8.13
C VAL A 212 24.68 25.38 9.01
N GLY A 213 24.33 26.49 8.38
CA GLY A 213 24.21 27.81 9.00
C GLY A 213 24.55 28.97 8.05
N ASP A 214 25.26 28.69 6.95
CA ASP A 214 25.63 29.69 5.95
C ASP A 214 24.43 30.10 5.07
N PRO A 215 24.35 31.36 4.58
CA PRO A 215 23.20 31.87 3.82
C PRO A 215 22.82 31.08 2.57
N GLU A 216 23.80 30.43 1.95
CA GLU A 216 23.67 29.66 0.71
C GLU A 216 23.12 28.23 0.95
N ILE A 217 22.82 27.85 2.20
CA ILE A 217 22.20 26.55 2.52
C ILE A 217 20.68 26.70 2.68
N ILE A 218 19.94 26.15 1.71
CA ILE A 218 18.48 26.08 1.74
C ILE A 218 18.03 24.88 2.60
N VAL A 219 16.94 25.10 3.34
CA VAL A 219 16.29 24.09 4.21
C VAL A 219 14.97 23.67 3.58
N GLU A 220 14.85 22.40 3.20
CA GLU A 220 13.64 21.88 2.55
C GLU A 220 12.99 20.74 3.36
N PRO A 221 11.69 20.86 3.72
CA PRO A 221 10.95 19.80 4.39
C PRO A 221 10.55 18.72 3.39
N GLN A 222 11.11 17.52 3.55
CA GLN A 222 10.75 16.36 2.74
C GLN A 222 9.55 15.64 3.35
N TYR A 223 8.54 15.39 2.52
CA TYR A 223 7.25 14.81 2.90
C TYR A 223 7.21 13.29 2.66
N GLY A 224 6.30 12.60 3.33
CA GLY A 224 6.06 11.17 3.12
C GLY A 224 5.04 10.90 2.02
N TRP A 225 4.98 9.65 1.54
CA TRP A 225 3.92 9.18 0.63
C TRP A 225 2.51 9.49 1.18
N THR A 226 2.33 9.32 2.49
CA THR A 226 1.08 9.61 3.21
C THR A 226 0.78 11.11 3.37
N SER A 227 1.74 12.02 3.15
CA SER A 227 1.52 13.47 3.34
C SER A 227 0.51 14.04 2.33
N GLY A 228 0.37 13.45 1.14
CA GLY A 228 -0.62 13.87 0.13
C GLY A 228 -2.08 13.79 0.62
N PHE A 229 -2.39 12.82 1.48
CA PHE A 229 -3.71 12.67 2.11
C PHE A 229 -4.06 13.89 2.98
N PHE A 230 -3.12 14.37 3.80
CA PHE A 230 -3.31 15.54 4.66
C PHE A 230 -3.51 16.81 3.84
N PHE A 231 -2.73 17.01 2.77
CA PHE A 231 -2.90 18.15 1.87
C PHE A 231 -4.25 18.13 1.15
N MET A 232 -4.77 16.96 0.74
CA MET A 232 -6.10 16.87 0.13
C MET A 232 -7.24 17.21 1.11
N LEU A 233 -7.04 16.95 2.41
CA LEU A 233 -7.97 17.36 3.47
C LEU A 233 -7.79 18.82 3.92
N GLY A 234 -6.84 19.57 3.35
CA GLY A 234 -6.54 20.95 3.76
C GLY A 234 -5.83 21.08 5.11
N ILE A 235 -5.14 20.02 5.56
CA ILE A 235 -4.47 19.95 6.87
C ILE A 235 -2.95 19.97 6.69
N SER A 236 -2.23 20.75 7.52
CA SER A 236 -0.75 20.78 7.56
C SER A 236 -0.15 19.38 7.78
N ALA A 237 0.33 18.77 6.69
CA ALA A 237 0.92 17.43 6.70
C ALA A 237 2.14 17.33 7.66
N PRO A 238 2.42 16.13 8.22
CA PRO A 238 3.65 15.88 8.94
C PRO A 238 4.85 15.83 7.97
N VAL A 239 5.89 16.61 8.26
CA VAL A 239 7.20 16.52 7.60
C VAL A 239 7.87 15.21 7.99
N LYS A 240 8.44 14.45 7.03
CA LYS A 240 9.09 13.16 7.28
C LYS A 240 10.54 13.35 7.75
N GLU A 241 11.30 14.16 7.02
CA GLU A 241 12.67 14.56 7.35
C GLU A 241 12.97 15.94 6.74
N ILE A 242 14.06 16.58 7.17
CA ILE A 242 14.52 17.86 6.62
C ILE A 242 15.87 17.67 5.96
N VAL A 243 16.00 18.26 4.76
CA VAL A 243 17.22 18.21 3.96
C VAL A 243 17.80 19.62 3.87
N PHE A 244 19.08 19.73 4.19
CA PHE A 244 19.89 20.93 4.03
C PHE A 244 20.76 20.75 2.78
N TYR A 245 20.58 21.60 1.77
CA TYR A 245 21.37 21.55 0.54
C TYR A 245 21.96 22.92 0.19
N CYS A 246 23.14 22.90 -0.43
CA CYS A 246 23.78 24.11 -0.93
C CYS A 246 23.10 24.58 -2.23
N GLN A 247 22.73 25.84 -2.31
CA GLN A 247 22.08 26.43 -3.49
C GLN A 247 23.01 26.43 -4.72
N ASP A 248 24.32 26.63 -4.53
CA ASP A 248 25.28 26.77 -5.64
C ASP A 248 25.67 25.43 -6.29
N CYS A 249 25.87 24.37 -5.49
CA CYS A 249 26.35 23.07 -5.97
C CYS A 249 25.35 21.91 -5.79
N GLY A 250 24.17 22.16 -5.21
CA GLY A 250 23.14 21.15 -4.99
C GLY A 250 23.52 20.03 -3.99
N THR A 251 24.72 20.07 -3.40
CA THR A 251 25.18 19.02 -2.48
C THR A 251 24.34 19.03 -1.19
N ILE A 252 23.86 17.85 -0.78
CA ILE A 252 23.16 17.66 0.49
C ILE A 252 24.19 17.65 1.63
N VAL A 253 24.19 18.72 2.42
CA VAL A 253 25.10 18.99 3.55
C VAL A 253 24.71 18.16 4.77
N LYS A 254 23.40 18.06 5.04
CA LYS A 254 22.84 17.29 6.17
C LYS A 254 21.41 16.83 5.86
N ARG A 255 21.04 15.64 6.36
CA ARG A 255 19.64 15.24 6.58
C ARG A 255 19.39 15.18 8.08
N SER A 256 18.22 15.59 8.53
CA SER A 256 17.80 15.51 9.94
C SER A 256 16.38 14.96 10.07
N LYS A 257 16.16 14.17 11.12
CA LYS A 257 14.85 13.69 11.57
C LYS A 257 14.45 14.27 12.93
N ASP A 258 15.22 15.24 13.44
CA ASP A 258 15.05 15.87 14.76
C ASP A 258 13.65 16.48 14.88
N ALA A 259 12.93 16.14 15.96
CA ALA A 259 11.54 16.54 16.13
C ALA A 259 11.35 18.07 16.16
N GLU A 260 12.23 18.79 16.87
CA GLU A 260 12.19 20.25 16.97
C GLU A 260 12.38 20.95 15.62
N LEU A 261 13.28 20.43 14.75
CA LEU A 261 13.44 20.95 13.40
C LEU A 261 12.21 20.65 12.54
N ARG A 262 11.66 19.43 12.63
CA ARG A 262 10.46 19.00 11.89
C ARG A 262 9.21 19.80 12.27
N GLU A 263 9.15 20.32 13.49
CA GLU A 263 8.12 21.26 13.93
C GLU A 263 8.42 22.69 13.45
N ARG A 264 9.64 23.20 13.65
CA ARG A 264 10.07 24.55 13.25
C ARG A 264 9.89 24.84 11.75
N TYR A 265 10.10 23.84 10.89
CA TYR A 265 9.92 23.95 9.43
C TYR A 265 8.62 23.27 8.94
N ARG A 266 7.64 23.03 9.82
CA ARG A 266 6.32 22.56 9.40
C ARG A 266 5.56 23.71 8.74
N TRP A 267 4.97 23.45 7.57
CA TRP A 267 4.17 24.46 6.89
C TRP A 267 2.86 24.72 7.63
N HIS A 268 2.78 25.85 8.33
CA HIS A 268 1.56 26.32 8.99
C HIS A 268 0.68 27.05 7.97
N THR A 269 -0.46 26.44 7.61
CA THR A 269 -1.58 27.19 7.02
C THR A 269 -2.31 27.93 8.15
N SER A 270 -2.32 29.26 8.09
CA SER A 270 -3.08 30.15 8.98
C SER A 270 -4.55 30.23 8.60
#